data_AF-A0A418SP99-F1
#
_entry.id   AF-A0A418SP99-F1
#
_cell.length_a   1.000
_cell.length_b   1.000
_cell.length_c   1.000
_cell.angle_alpha   90.00
_cell.angle_beta   90.00
_cell.angle_gamma   90.00
#
_symmetry.space_group_name_H-M   'P 1'
#
loop_
_entity.id
_entity.type
_entity.pdbx_description
1 polymer ?
#
loop_
_entity_poly.entity_id
_entity_poly.type
_entity_poly.pdbx_seq_one_letter_code
_entity_poly.pdbx_strand_id
1 'polypeptide(L)'
;MFVMNVQGFDEFELDLELAFKRDLPPFIDGLEAAPLTFINVSSIPAKKNGVYLLLQDDKVMYVGKTDSRGGFQNRLLRHSEHVKHRHNLDPNLMHFKAVAIPVFKNADLETILIDHYGAPWNNSGFGGNDPGKERDTQRPAVFDLNHPIDIDRDLDFIQLGLISAQELLRLLSARLPYTFRYEKRKYQDELNFNVEITAATSSMRELLMLILNGLPSSVWQTTILYGRIILYRENREYPFFQEVIRS
;
A
#
# COMPACT_ATOMS: atom_id res chain seq x y z
N MET A 1 -14.35 17.54 -45.68
CA MET A 1 -13.87 18.92 -45.58
C MET A 1 -12.57 18.98 -46.35
N PHE A 2 -12.53 19.69 -47.48
CA PHE A 2 -11.34 19.77 -48.33
C PHE A 2 -10.29 20.65 -47.62
N VAL A 3 -9.14 20.07 -47.27
CA VAL A 3 -8.00 20.82 -46.76
C VAL A 3 -7.37 21.52 -47.97
N MET A 4 -7.37 22.86 -47.98
CA MET A 4 -6.64 23.63 -48.98
C MET A 4 -5.15 23.55 -48.65
N ASN A 5 -4.35 22.94 -49.52
CA ASN A 5 -2.90 23.00 -49.40
C ASN A 5 -2.44 24.46 -49.55
N VAL A 6 -1.91 25.02 -48.47
CA VAL A 6 -1.27 26.33 -48.46
C VAL A 6 0.18 26.15 -48.85
N GLN A 7 0.61 26.80 -49.94
CA GLN A 7 1.99 26.69 -50.43
C GLN A 7 2.98 27.21 -49.37
N GLY A 8 3.94 26.36 -48.98
CA GLY A 8 4.94 26.69 -47.96
C GLY A 8 4.52 26.39 -46.51
N PHE A 9 3.33 25.83 -46.30
CA PHE A 9 2.86 25.35 -45.00
C PHE A 9 2.61 23.84 -45.08
N ASP A 10 3.06 23.12 -44.07
CA ASP A 10 2.74 21.72 -43.84
C ASP A 10 2.68 21.48 -42.33
N GLU A 11 1.98 20.44 -41.92
CA GLU A 11 1.85 20.05 -40.51
C GLU A 11 2.76 18.86 -40.23
N PHE A 12 3.57 18.98 -39.17
CA PHE A 12 4.39 17.88 -38.67
C PHE A 12 3.85 17.42 -37.32
N GLU A 13 3.40 16.17 -37.28
CA GLU A 13 2.90 15.52 -36.07
C GLU A 13 3.92 14.50 -35.54
N LEU A 14 4.33 14.67 -34.29
CA LEU A 14 5.14 13.70 -33.56
C LEU A 14 4.21 12.76 -32.78
N ASP A 15 4.12 11.51 -33.23
CA ASP A 15 3.37 10.47 -32.51
C ASP A 15 4.20 9.92 -31.33
N LEU A 16 4.10 10.62 -30.21
CA LEU A 16 4.78 10.26 -28.97
C LEU A 16 4.24 8.97 -28.36
N GLU A 17 2.96 8.67 -28.56
CA GLU A 17 2.35 7.47 -27.99
C GLU A 17 2.93 6.21 -28.66
N LEU A 18 3.03 6.22 -30.00
CA LEU A 18 3.73 5.17 -30.74
C LEU A 18 5.20 5.09 -30.36
N ALA A 19 5.89 6.22 -30.19
CA ALA A 19 7.28 6.22 -29.77
C ALA A 19 7.45 5.57 -28.38
N PHE A 20 6.62 5.91 -27.40
CA PHE A 20 6.66 5.27 -26.07
C PHE A 20 6.31 3.79 -26.13
N LYS A 21 5.27 3.40 -26.88
CA LYS A 21 4.91 1.98 -27.08
C LYS A 21 6.07 1.17 -27.67
N ARG A 22 6.81 1.75 -28.61
CA ARG A 22 7.95 1.11 -29.29
C ARG A 22 9.20 1.07 -28.42
N ASP A 23 9.56 2.18 -27.78
CA ASP A 23 10.90 2.40 -27.24
C ASP A 23 10.97 2.23 -25.72
N LEU A 24 9.89 2.49 -24.97
CA LEU A 24 9.92 2.48 -23.51
C LEU A 24 10.01 1.06 -22.91
N PRO A 25 9.23 0.05 -23.35
CA PRO A 25 9.36 -1.29 -22.79
C PRO A 25 10.77 -1.89 -22.99
N PRO A 26 11.37 -1.90 -24.20
CA PRO A 26 12.73 -2.40 -24.38
C PRO A 26 13.78 -1.66 -23.55
N PHE A 27 13.60 -0.34 -23.36
CA PHE A 27 14.46 0.44 -22.47
C PHE A 27 14.35 -0.05 -21.01
N ILE A 28 13.14 -0.30 -20.51
CA ILE A 28 12.92 -0.80 -19.14
C ILE A 28 13.43 -2.24 -18.99
N ASP A 29 13.25 -3.09 -20.00
CA ASP A 29 13.73 -4.47 -19.99
C ASP A 29 15.25 -4.54 -19.81
N GLY A 30 16.00 -3.63 -20.44
CA GLY A 30 17.44 -3.52 -20.31
C GLY A 30 17.95 -3.00 -18.96
N LEU A 31 17.08 -2.52 -18.06
CA LEU A 31 17.47 -2.11 -16.72
C LEU A 31 17.64 -3.31 -15.79
N GLU A 32 18.65 -3.26 -14.93
CA GLU A 32 18.74 -4.18 -13.80
C GLU A 32 17.67 -3.83 -12.76
N ALA A 33 16.97 -4.86 -12.27
CA ALA A 33 16.01 -4.70 -11.19
C ALA A 33 16.75 -4.58 -9.85
N ALA A 34 16.26 -3.71 -8.97
CA ALA A 34 16.80 -3.55 -7.63
C ALA A 34 15.79 -4.10 -6.59
N PRO A 35 16.26 -4.74 -5.50
CA PRO A 35 15.37 -5.15 -4.40
C PRO A 35 14.56 -3.97 -3.85
N LEU A 36 13.26 -4.19 -3.55
CA LEU A 36 12.34 -3.17 -3.04
C LEU A 36 12.59 -2.91 -1.55
N THR A 37 13.74 -2.31 -1.25
CA THR A 37 14.20 -2.00 0.12
C THR A 37 14.31 -0.50 0.34
N PHE A 38 14.28 -0.08 1.61
CA PHE A 38 14.47 1.32 1.97
C PHE A 38 15.78 1.90 1.40
N ILE A 39 16.87 1.13 1.44
CA ILE A 39 18.19 1.56 0.98
C ILE A 39 18.17 1.85 -0.53
N ASN A 40 17.67 0.91 -1.32
CA ASN A 40 17.63 1.04 -2.79
C ASN A 40 16.62 2.10 -3.25
N VAL A 41 15.49 2.24 -2.55
CA VAL A 41 14.51 3.28 -2.89
C VAL A 41 15.05 4.66 -2.52
N SER A 42 15.73 4.80 -1.38
CA SER A 42 16.28 6.09 -0.92
C SER A 42 17.46 6.57 -1.77
N SER A 43 18.15 5.69 -2.50
CA SER A 43 19.24 6.08 -3.43
C SER A 43 18.73 6.69 -4.74
N ILE A 44 17.43 6.57 -5.05
CA ILE A 44 16.84 7.21 -6.23
C ILE A 44 16.91 8.73 -6.06
N PRO A 45 17.36 9.50 -7.08
CA PRO A 45 17.40 10.96 -6.98
C PRO A 45 16.04 11.57 -6.62
N ALA A 46 16.04 12.44 -5.61
CA ALA A 46 14.84 13.09 -5.11
C ALA A 46 14.12 13.90 -6.21
N LYS A 47 12.79 14.00 -6.08
CA LYS A 47 11.89 14.78 -6.96
C LYS A 47 11.90 14.38 -8.44
N LYS A 48 12.42 13.20 -8.77
CA LYS A 48 12.24 12.61 -10.10
C LYS A 48 10.85 12.01 -10.23
N ASN A 49 10.25 12.23 -11.39
CA ASN A 49 8.95 11.69 -11.75
C ASN A 49 9.06 10.82 -13.00
N GLY A 50 8.17 9.85 -13.12
CA GLY A 50 8.04 8.97 -14.27
C GLY A 50 7.24 7.74 -13.91
N VAL A 51 7.70 6.58 -14.40
CA VAL A 51 7.04 5.29 -14.23
C VAL A 51 7.95 4.32 -13.49
N TYR A 52 7.34 3.39 -12.76
CA TYR A 52 8.04 2.30 -12.09
C TYR A 52 7.25 1.00 -12.26
N LEU A 53 7.99 -0.11 -12.22
CA LEU A 53 7.46 -1.45 -12.18
C LEU A 53 7.77 -2.06 -10.82
N LEU A 54 6.83 -2.83 -10.27
CA LEU A 54 7.12 -3.79 -9.21
C LEU A 54 7.14 -5.18 -9.83
N LEU A 55 8.16 -5.94 -9.47
CA LEU A 55 8.39 -7.28 -9.97
C LEU A 55 8.40 -8.26 -8.79
N GLN A 56 7.90 -9.46 -9.04
CA GLN A 56 8.03 -10.63 -8.17
C GLN A 56 8.57 -11.76 -9.03
N ASP A 57 9.73 -12.31 -8.67
CA ASP A 57 10.43 -13.35 -9.46
C ASP A 57 10.54 -12.98 -10.95
N ASP A 58 11.06 -11.79 -11.22
CA ASP A 58 11.20 -11.17 -12.56
C ASP A 58 9.91 -10.94 -13.36
N LYS A 59 8.76 -11.31 -12.82
CA LYS A 59 7.46 -11.02 -13.42
C LYS A 59 6.94 -9.67 -12.97
N VAL A 60 6.53 -8.83 -13.93
CA VAL A 60 5.89 -7.54 -13.62
C VAL A 60 4.52 -7.78 -12.99
N MET A 61 4.38 -7.35 -11.74
CA MET A 61 3.15 -7.49 -10.97
C MET A 61 2.33 -6.20 -10.97
N TYR A 62 2.99 -5.04 -10.97
CA TYR A 62 2.35 -3.73 -10.92
C TYR A 62 3.14 -2.69 -11.72
N VAL A 63 2.43 -1.84 -12.44
CA VAL A 63 2.94 -0.61 -13.03
C VAL A 63 2.43 0.55 -12.22
N GLY A 64 3.27 1.52 -11.89
CA GLY A 64 2.80 2.75 -11.29
C GLY A 64 3.47 3.97 -11.88
N LYS A 65 2.81 5.11 -11.68
CA LYS A 65 3.39 6.43 -11.96
C LYS A 65 3.54 7.24 -10.69
N THR A 66 4.46 8.17 -10.73
CA THR A 66 4.65 9.17 -9.67
C THR A 66 3.92 10.44 -10.06
N ASP A 67 3.23 11.08 -9.11
CA ASP A 67 2.79 12.46 -9.28
C ASP A 67 3.93 13.45 -8.96
N SER A 68 3.77 14.70 -9.40
CA SER A 68 4.79 15.74 -9.26
C SER A 68 5.07 16.18 -7.81
N ARG A 69 4.35 15.65 -6.81
CA ARG A 69 4.51 16.02 -5.39
C ARG A 69 5.25 14.95 -4.60
N GLY A 70 5.03 13.67 -4.92
CA GLY A 70 5.57 12.54 -4.17
C GLY A 70 6.86 11.93 -4.73
N GLY A 71 7.09 11.97 -6.05
CA GLY A 71 8.23 11.29 -6.68
C GLY A 71 8.29 9.78 -6.43
N PHE A 72 9.37 9.13 -6.87
CA PHE A 72 9.54 7.67 -6.74
C PHE A 72 9.61 7.19 -5.30
N GLN A 73 10.42 7.86 -4.47
CA GLN A 73 10.72 7.44 -3.11
C GLN A 73 9.43 7.21 -2.29
N ASN A 74 8.52 8.18 -2.26
CA ASN A 74 7.30 8.07 -1.46
C ASN A 74 6.38 6.93 -1.91
N ARG A 75 6.24 6.71 -3.23
CA ARG A 75 5.36 5.65 -3.75
C ARG A 75 5.95 4.27 -3.55
N LEU A 76 7.24 4.09 -3.88
CA LEU A 76 7.93 2.82 -3.73
C LEU A 76 8.09 2.41 -2.26
N LEU A 77 8.40 3.35 -1.35
CA LEU A 77 8.44 3.06 0.09
C LEU A 77 7.07 2.67 0.63
N ARG A 78 6.00 3.34 0.18
CA ARG A 78 4.65 2.93 0.60
C ARG A 78 4.33 1.51 0.13
N HIS A 79 4.72 1.15 -1.09
CA HIS A 79 4.54 -0.21 -1.61
C HIS A 79 5.42 -1.22 -0.88
N SER A 80 6.66 -0.86 -0.54
CA SER A 80 7.58 -1.73 0.23
C SER A 80 7.03 -2.05 1.61
N GLU A 81 6.34 -1.10 2.25
CA GLU A 81 5.61 -1.38 3.48
C GLU A 81 4.36 -2.21 3.22
N HIS A 82 3.58 -1.87 2.20
CA HIS A 82 2.30 -2.52 1.92
C HIS A 82 2.39 -4.02 1.63
N VAL A 83 3.53 -4.50 1.12
CA VAL A 83 3.77 -5.93 0.84
C VAL A 83 4.21 -6.72 2.09
N LYS A 84 4.61 -6.05 3.17
CA LYS A 84 5.00 -6.72 4.42
C LYS A 84 3.78 -7.24 5.17
N HIS A 85 4.01 -8.28 5.97
CA HIS A 85 3.03 -8.89 6.87
C HIS A 85 1.74 -9.25 6.13
N ARG A 86 1.91 -9.92 4.99
CA ARG A 86 0.84 -10.50 4.19
C ARG A 86 1.09 -11.99 4.01
N HIS A 87 0.02 -12.76 3.96
CA HIS A 87 0.10 -14.16 3.56
C HIS A 87 0.39 -14.25 2.06
N ASN A 88 1.09 -15.31 1.65
CA ASN A 88 1.41 -15.61 0.25
C ASN A 88 2.21 -14.51 -0.46
N LEU A 89 2.97 -13.69 0.29
CA LEU A 89 3.80 -12.64 -0.25
C LEU A 89 5.10 -12.54 0.57
N ASP A 90 6.23 -12.70 -0.09
CA ASP A 90 7.55 -12.50 0.51
C ASP A 90 8.13 -11.17 0.01
N PRO A 91 8.30 -10.16 0.88
CA PRO A 91 8.92 -8.89 0.52
C PRO A 91 10.33 -9.03 -0.06
N ASN A 92 11.07 -10.09 0.27
CA ASN A 92 12.43 -10.30 -0.23
C ASN A 92 12.47 -10.67 -1.71
N LEU A 93 11.35 -11.18 -2.26
CA LEU A 93 11.21 -11.49 -3.68
C LEU A 93 10.77 -10.26 -4.50
N MET A 94 10.45 -9.15 -3.84
CA MET A 94 9.98 -7.94 -4.49
C MET A 94 11.14 -7.09 -4.99
N HIS A 95 11.08 -6.73 -6.27
CA HIS A 95 12.04 -5.86 -6.92
C HIS A 95 11.31 -4.68 -7.59
N PHE A 96 12.07 -3.67 -7.97
CA PHE A 96 11.56 -2.56 -8.76
C PHE A 96 12.50 -2.17 -9.89
N LYS A 97 11.90 -1.61 -10.94
CA LYS A 97 12.57 -0.81 -11.97
C LYS A 97 11.91 0.56 -11.98
N ALA A 98 12.68 1.64 -12.12
CA ALA A 98 12.14 3.00 -12.14
C ALA A 98 12.82 3.85 -13.22
N VAL A 99 12.00 4.55 -14.01
CA VAL A 99 12.47 5.40 -15.12
C VAL A 99 11.94 6.80 -14.97
N ALA A 100 12.84 7.76 -14.77
CA ALA A 100 12.49 9.17 -14.72
C ALA A 100 12.18 9.70 -16.13
N ILE A 101 11.01 10.31 -16.29
CA ILE A 101 10.52 10.85 -17.56
C ILE A 101 10.14 12.33 -17.30
N PRO A 102 11.07 13.27 -17.55
CA PRO A 102 10.94 14.66 -17.11
C PRO A 102 9.99 15.52 -17.96
N VAL A 103 9.69 15.10 -19.18
CA VAL A 103 8.86 15.82 -20.15
C VAL A 103 7.68 14.88 -20.46
N PHE A 104 6.47 15.41 -20.65
CA PHE A 104 5.25 14.66 -21.04
C PHE A 104 4.42 14.05 -19.89
N LYS A 105 3.76 14.94 -19.12
CA LYS A 105 2.71 14.57 -18.15
C LYS A 105 1.41 14.04 -18.78
N ASN A 106 1.23 14.23 -20.08
CA ASN A 106 -0.04 13.97 -20.77
C ASN A 106 -0.09 12.62 -21.51
N ALA A 107 1.04 11.93 -21.67
CA ALA A 107 1.06 10.59 -22.25
C ALA A 107 0.59 9.57 -21.22
N ASP A 108 -0.27 8.63 -21.61
CA ASP A 108 -0.76 7.58 -20.72
C ASP A 108 0.22 6.40 -20.64
N LEU A 109 1.41 6.70 -20.11
CA LEU A 109 2.52 5.74 -19.99
C LEU A 109 2.16 4.54 -19.10
N GLU A 110 1.29 4.76 -18.11
CA GLU A 110 0.85 3.69 -17.21
C GLU A 110 0.04 2.66 -17.99
N THR A 111 -0.97 3.08 -18.76
CA THR A 111 -1.77 2.16 -19.59
C THR A 111 -0.91 1.43 -20.62
N ILE A 112 0.00 2.14 -21.31
CA ILE A 112 0.92 1.52 -22.28
C ILE A 112 1.70 0.35 -21.66
N LEU A 113 2.26 0.56 -20.46
CA LEU A 113 3.07 -0.45 -19.79
C LEU A 113 2.22 -1.55 -19.16
N ILE A 114 1.02 -1.24 -18.65
CA ILE A 114 0.08 -2.25 -18.16
C ILE A 114 -0.29 -3.22 -19.28
N ASP A 115 -0.65 -2.68 -20.45
CA ASP A 115 -1.02 -3.46 -21.62
C ASP A 115 0.15 -4.31 -22.13
N HIS A 116 1.36 -3.75 -22.11
CA HIS A 116 2.56 -4.46 -22.56
C HIS A 116 2.94 -5.63 -21.63
N TYR A 117 2.94 -5.42 -20.31
CA TYR A 117 3.42 -6.41 -19.35
C TYR A 117 2.32 -7.31 -18.75
N GLY A 118 1.05 -6.96 -18.90
CA GLY A 118 -0.07 -7.70 -18.30
C GLY A 118 -0.04 -7.66 -16.77
N ALA A 119 0.15 -6.47 -16.18
CA ALA A 119 0.39 -6.28 -14.75
C ALA A 119 -0.88 -6.55 -13.89
N PRO A 120 -0.97 -7.71 -13.20
CA PRO A 120 -2.21 -8.18 -12.56
C PRO A 120 -2.67 -7.30 -11.39
N TRP A 121 -1.77 -6.57 -10.72
CA TRP A 121 -2.14 -5.81 -9.53
C TRP A 121 -2.76 -4.46 -9.84
N ASN A 122 -2.65 -3.93 -11.06
CA ASN A 122 -3.12 -2.59 -11.41
C ASN A 122 -4.63 -2.37 -11.19
N ASN A 123 -5.45 -3.39 -11.46
CA ASN A 123 -6.91 -3.35 -11.26
C ASN A 123 -7.39 -4.22 -10.09
N SER A 124 -6.45 -4.70 -9.26
CA SER A 124 -6.74 -5.61 -8.15
C SER A 124 -7.07 -4.90 -6.83
N GLY A 125 -6.77 -3.59 -6.75
CA GLY A 125 -6.87 -2.77 -5.54
C GLY A 125 -5.55 -2.53 -4.80
N PHE A 126 -4.42 -3.12 -5.24
CA PHE A 126 -3.08 -2.93 -4.67
C PHE A 126 -2.67 -1.45 -4.51
N GLY A 127 -2.89 -0.63 -5.54
CA GLY A 127 -2.55 0.79 -5.53
C GLY A 127 -3.56 1.69 -4.80
N GLY A 128 -4.63 1.11 -4.24
CA GLY A 128 -5.75 1.81 -3.63
C GLY A 128 -5.41 2.44 -2.27
N ASN A 129 -6.10 3.53 -1.93
CA ASN A 129 -6.03 4.12 -0.60
C ASN A 129 -7.12 3.54 0.33
N ASP A 130 -6.97 3.73 1.64
CA ASP A 130 -8.02 3.37 2.60
C ASP A 130 -9.34 4.10 2.26
N PRO A 131 -10.45 3.37 2.06
CA PRO A 131 -11.74 3.96 1.75
C PRO A 131 -12.42 4.65 2.95
N GLY A 132 -11.92 4.53 4.19
CA GLY A 132 -12.56 5.16 5.36
C GLY A 132 -13.70 4.32 5.98
N LYS A 133 -14.19 4.76 7.14
CA LYS A 133 -15.08 4.00 8.05
C LYS A 133 -16.42 3.57 7.42
N GLU A 134 -17.03 4.43 6.61
CA GLU A 134 -18.34 4.15 5.99
C GLU A 134 -18.29 3.13 4.84
N ARG A 135 -17.11 2.60 4.52
CA ARG A 135 -16.89 1.69 3.39
C ARG A 135 -16.35 0.31 3.80
N ASP A 136 -16.41 -0.03 5.08
CA ASP A 136 -15.93 -1.32 5.59
C ASP A 136 -16.86 -2.51 5.30
N THR A 137 -18.07 -2.25 4.82
CA THR A 137 -18.97 -3.29 4.30
C THR A 137 -18.75 -3.61 2.82
N GLN A 138 -17.86 -2.89 2.15
CA GLN A 138 -17.57 -3.12 0.73
C GLN A 138 -16.78 -4.41 0.54
N ARG A 139 -16.95 -5.02 -0.64
CA ARG A 139 -16.19 -6.20 -1.02
C ARG A 139 -14.68 -5.87 -0.97
N PRO A 140 -13.85 -6.75 -0.37
CA PRO A 140 -12.42 -6.56 -0.34
C PRO A 140 -11.83 -6.49 -1.76
N ALA A 141 -10.72 -5.76 -1.87
CA ALA A 141 -9.91 -5.76 -3.08
C ALA A 141 -9.44 -7.18 -3.43
N VAL A 142 -9.35 -7.51 -4.72
CA VAL A 142 -8.83 -8.82 -5.18
C VAL A 142 -7.41 -9.05 -4.65
N PHE A 143 -6.60 -7.99 -4.56
CA PHE A 143 -5.27 -8.07 -3.95
C PHE A 143 -5.33 -8.54 -2.49
N ASP A 144 -6.19 -7.92 -1.67
CA ASP A 144 -6.32 -8.25 -0.25
C ASP A 144 -6.91 -9.66 -0.04
N LEU A 145 -7.75 -10.16 -0.96
CA LEU A 145 -8.24 -11.53 -0.92
C LEU A 145 -7.13 -12.55 -1.17
N ASN A 146 -6.22 -12.26 -2.11
CA ASN A 146 -5.13 -13.17 -2.47
C ASN A 146 -3.94 -13.08 -1.49
N HIS A 147 -3.72 -11.90 -0.91
CA HIS A 147 -2.63 -11.58 0.01
C HIS A 147 -3.17 -10.92 1.29
N PRO A 148 -4.00 -11.61 2.10
CA PRO A 148 -4.55 -11.02 3.31
C PRO A 148 -3.45 -10.64 4.29
N ILE A 149 -3.73 -9.64 5.13
CA ILE A 149 -2.81 -9.25 6.21
C ILE A 149 -2.59 -10.42 7.18
N ASP A 150 -1.36 -10.54 7.64
CA ASP A 150 -0.89 -11.51 8.61
C ASP A 150 -0.66 -10.77 9.93
N ILE A 151 -1.56 -10.99 10.89
CA ILE A 151 -1.54 -10.28 12.18
C ILE A 151 -0.73 -11.02 13.25
N ASP A 152 -0.22 -12.20 12.90
CA ASP A 152 0.52 -13.11 13.76
C ASP A 152 2.04 -12.95 13.58
N ARG A 153 2.47 -12.08 12.65
CA ARG A 153 3.89 -11.70 12.53
C ARG A 153 4.33 -10.76 13.65
N ASP A 154 5.55 -11.00 14.12
CA ASP A 154 6.21 -10.15 15.09
C ASP A 154 6.36 -8.71 14.61
N LEU A 155 6.14 -7.77 15.53
CA LEU A 155 6.35 -6.34 15.31
C LEU A 155 7.68 -5.92 15.95
N ASP A 156 8.67 -5.56 15.12
CA ASP A 156 10.04 -5.21 15.54
C ASP A 156 10.17 -3.83 16.21
N PHE A 157 9.13 -3.01 16.16
CA PHE A 157 9.10 -1.66 16.72
C PHE A 157 8.46 -1.59 18.12
N ILE A 158 8.07 -2.72 18.69
CA ILE A 158 7.45 -2.80 20.01
C ILE A 158 8.52 -2.92 21.09
N GLN A 159 8.33 -2.19 22.20
CA GLN A 159 9.26 -2.18 23.34
C GLN A 159 8.61 -2.83 24.56
N LEU A 160 9.42 -3.53 25.35
CA LEU A 160 9.04 -4.09 26.64
C LEU A 160 8.68 -3.00 27.65
N GLY A 161 7.73 -3.31 28.53
CA GLY A 161 7.37 -2.49 29.68
C GLY A 161 5.93 -1.98 29.66
N LEU A 162 5.68 -0.98 30.51
CA LEU A 162 4.36 -0.36 30.64
C LEU A 162 4.18 0.76 29.61
N ILE A 163 3.08 0.69 28.86
CA ILE A 163 2.67 1.71 27.88
C ILE A 163 1.17 1.99 28.05
N SER A 164 0.72 3.23 27.86
CA SER A 164 -0.72 3.50 27.87
C SER A 164 -1.36 2.91 26.62
N ALA A 165 -2.60 2.41 26.74
CA ALA A 165 -3.32 1.83 25.60
C ALA A 165 -3.49 2.85 24.46
N GLN A 166 -3.70 4.13 24.78
CA GLN A 166 -3.79 5.19 23.77
C GLN A 166 -2.49 5.38 22.98
N GLU A 167 -1.34 5.36 23.66
CA GLU A 167 -0.04 5.51 23.02
C GLU A 167 0.31 4.28 22.18
N LEU A 168 0.01 3.08 22.68
CA LEU A 168 0.15 1.84 21.92
C LEU A 168 -0.69 1.85 20.64
N LEU A 169 -1.97 2.24 20.73
CA LEU A 169 -2.85 2.34 19.55
C LEU A 169 -2.35 3.37 18.54
N ARG A 170 -1.80 4.51 19.01
CA ARG A 170 -1.20 5.54 18.15
C ARG A 170 0.04 5.02 17.44
N LEU A 171 0.91 4.31 18.16
CA LEU A 171 2.11 3.68 17.63
C LEU A 171 1.75 2.67 16.54
N LEU A 172 0.83 1.74 16.84
CA LEU A 172 0.34 0.73 15.91
C LEU A 172 -0.24 1.37 14.64
N SER A 173 -1.14 2.35 14.79
CA SER A 173 -1.76 3.04 13.66
C SER A 173 -0.76 3.78 12.77
N ALA A 174 0.41 4.14 13.29
CA ALA A 174 1.45 4.87 12.55
C ALA A 174 2.52 3.97 11.94
N ARG A 175 2.76 2.79 12.50
CA ARG A 175 3.91 1.93 12.16
C ARG A 175 3.55 0.61 11.49
N LEU A 176 2.30 0.16 11.58
CA LEU A 176 1.90 -1.08 10.94
C LEU A 176 2.05 -0.99 9.41
N PRO A 177 2.47 -2.08 8.75
CA PRO A 177 2.59 -2.16 7.29
C PRO A 177 1.24 -2.23 6.57
N TYR A 178 0.15 -2.27 7.32
CA TYR A 178 -1.23 -2.27 6.84
C TYR A 178 -2.08 -1.28 7.64
N THR A 179 -3.28 -1.02 7.14
CA THR A 179 -4.17 -0.05 7.77
C THR A 179 -4.68 -0.60 9.10
N PHE A 180 -4.49 0.17 10.16
CA PHE A 180 -5.17 -0.02 11.43
C PHE A 180 -5.91 1.26 11.81
N ARG A 181 -7.19 1.12 12.14
CA ARG A 181 -8.02 2.23 12.63
C ARG A 181 -8.64 1.87 13.96
N TYR A 182 -8.79 2.89 14.79
CA TYR A 182 -9.42 2.73 16.09
C TYR A 182 -10.26 3.97 16.45
N GLU A 183 -11.15 3.83 17.42
CA GLU A 183 -12.01 4.92 17.88
C GLU A 183 -11.19 5.97 18.65
N LYS A 184 -11.01 7.15 18.05
CA LYS A 184 -10.07 8.16 18.56
C LYS A 184 -10.68 9.18 19.51
N ARG A 185 -12.00 9.38 19.53
CA ARG A 185 -12.59 10.55 20.23
C ARG A 185 -13.70 10.19 21.21
N LYS A 186 -14.67 9.40 20.78
CA LYS A 186 -15.95 9.29 21.50
C LYS A 186 -15.86 8.54 22.84
N TYR A 187 -14.81 7.76 23.06
CA TYR A 187 -14.66 6.90 24.24
C TYR A 187 -13.20 6.83 24.74
N GLN A 188 -12.47 7.96 24.69
CA GLN A 188 -11.05 8.00 25.09
C GLN A 188 -10.83 7.61 26.56
N ASP A 189 -11.78 7.90 27.45
CA ASP A 189 -11.67 7.58 28.88
C ASP A 189 -11.60 6.07 29.11
N GLU A 190 -12.30 5.27 28.30
CA GLU A 190 -12.25 3.80 28.36
C GLU A 190 -10.89 3.26 27.91
N LEU A 191 -10.09 4.04 27.17
CA LEU A 191 -8.73 3.72 26.76
C LEU A 191 -7.66 4.19 27.75
N ASN A 192 -8.05 4.79 28.88
CA ASN A 192 -7.12 5.34 29.86
C ASN A 192 -6.64 4.29 30.87
N PHE A 193 -5.91 3.31 30.37
CA PHE A 193 -5.25 2.28 31.18
C PHE A 193 -3.88 1.93 30.61
N ASN A 194 -3.06 1.26 31.41
CA ASN A 194 -1.75 0.78 31.00
C ASN A 194 -1.82 -0.68 30.55
N VAL A 195 -1.06 -0.99 29.51
CA VAL A 195 -0.78 -2.33 29.03
C VAL A 195 0.66 -2.67 29.40
N GLU A 196 0.87 -3.86 29.96
CA GLU A 196 2.19 -4.40 30.22
C GLU A 196 2.61 -5.32 29.07
N ILE A 197 3.68 -4.94 28.36
CA ILE A 197 4.28 -5.73 27.30
C ILE A 197 5.44 -6.50 27.90
N THR A 198 5.25 -7.81 28.06
CA THR A 198 6.20 -8.71 28.74
C THR A 198 7.09 -9.50 27.78
N ALA A 199 6.73 -9.55 26.48
CA ALA A 199 7.48 -10.24 25.44
C ALA A 199 8.14 -9.24 24.49
N ALA A 200 9.43 -9.46 24.19
CA ALA A 200 10.21 -8.58 23.33
C ALA A 200 9.74 -8.62 21.86
N THR A 201 9.13 -9.72 21.47
CA THR A 201 8.42 -9.90 20.21
C THR A 201 6.93 -10.04 20.55
N SER A 202 6.10 -9.21 19.94
CA SER A 202 4.65 -9.31 20.07
C SER A 202 4.02 -9.08 18.72
N SER A 203 3.11 -9.98 18.36
CA SER A 203 2.27 -9.87 17.18
C SER A 203 1.17 -8.83 17.38
N MET A 204 0.55 -8.38 16.28
CA MET A 204 -0.61 -7.51 16.37
C MET A 204 -1.77 -8.19 17.11
N ARG A 205 -1.94 -9.52 16.93
CA ARG A 205 -2.94 -10.31 17.66
C ARG A 205 -2.76 -10.23 19.17
N GLU A 206 -1.54 -10.47 19.67
CA GLU A 206 -1.25 -10.47 21.11
C GLU A 206 -1.49 -9.09 21.72
N LEU A 207 -1.05 -8.02 21.05
CA LEU A 207 -1.26 -6.65 21.52
C LEU A 207 -2.75 -6.27 21.55
N LEU A 208 -3.53 -6.71 20.55
CA LEU A 208 -4.98 -6.52 20.54
C LEU A 208 -5.66 -7.23 21.71
N MET A 209 -5.24 -8.46 22.03
CA MET A 209 -5.78 -9.20 23.18
C MET A 209 -5.48 -8.49 24.50
N LEU A 210 -4.26 -7.97 24.67
CA LEU A 210 -3.88 -7.18 25.85
C LEU A 210 -4.74 -5.92 25.99
N ILE A 211 -4.99 -5.20 24.89
CA ILE A 211 -5.83 -4.01 24.87
C ILE A 211 -7.28 -4.38 25.19
N LEU A 212 -7.84 -5.42 24.55
CA LEU A 212 -9.23 -5.84 24.75
C LEU A 212 -9.49 -6.30 26.19
N ASN A 213 -8.54 -6.98 26.83
CA ASN A 213 -8.65 -7.41 28.23
C ASN A 213 -8.73 -6.22 29.22
N GLY A 214 -8.21 -5.05 28.85
CA GLY A 214 -8.30 -3.83 29.66
C GLY A 214 -9.55 -2.98 29.39
N LEU A 215 -10.33 -3.33 28.35
CA LEU A 215 -11.51 -2.58 27.93
C LEU A 215 -12.81 -3.10 28.60
N PRO A 216 -13.87 -2.28 28.66
CA PRO A 216 -15.17 -2.73 29.16
C PRO A 216 -15.70 -3.95 28.39
N SER A 217 -16.10 -4.98 29.13
CA SER A 217 -16.48 -6.27 28.54
C SER A 217 -17.67 -6.18 27.61
N SER A 218 -17.58 -6.86 26.46
CA SER A 218 -18.63 -7.01 25.44
C SER A 218 -19.09 -5.71 24.76
N VAL A 219 -18.29 -4.64 24.83
CA VAL A 219 -18.62 -3.33 24.21
C VAL A 219 -17.65 -2.92 23.12
N TRP A 220 -16.43 -3.46 23.15
CA TRP A 220 -15.41 -3.21 22.14
C TRP A 220 -15.24 -4.42 21.24
N GLN A 221 -14.96 -4.11 19.98
CA GLN A 221 -14.78 -5.10 18.96
C GLN A 221 -13.57 -4.73 18.10
N THR A 222 -12.66 -5.68 17.98
CA THR A 222 -11.70 -5.72 16.89
C THR A 222 -12.26 -6.56 15.76
N THR A 223 -12.29 -6.00 14.55
CA THR A 223 -12.60 -6.74 13.32
C THR A 223 -11.35 -6.79 12.45
N ILE A 224 -10.93 -8.00 12.13
CA ILE A 224 -9.83 -8.28 11.21
C ILE A 224 -10.46 -8.48 9.82
N LEU A 225 -10.22 -7.53 8.93
CA LEU A 225 -10.61 -7.60 7.53
C LEU A 225 -9.41 -8.08 6.70
N TYR A 226 -9.61 -8.38 5.42
CA TYR A 226 -8.55 -8.91 4.55
C TYR A 226 -7.34 -7.97 4.40
N GLY A 227 -7.56 -6.65 4.31
CA GLY A 227 -6.49 -5.66 4.10
C GLY A 227 -6.21 -4.72 5.27
N ARG A 228 -6.94 -4.85 6.39
CA ARG A 228 -6.89 -3.90 7.51
C ARG A 228 -7.50 -4.45 8.80
N ILE A 229 -7.27 -3.73 9.88
CA ILE A 229 -7.89 -3.97 11.18
C ILE A 229 -8.68 -2.73 11.62
N ILE A 230 -9.83 -2.93 12.24
CA ILE A 230 -10.59 -1.88 12.94
C ILE A 230 -10.85 -2.27 14.40
N LEU A 231 -10.66 -1.33 15.32
CA LEU A 231 -11.01 -1.45 16.74
C LEU A 231 -12.01 -0.35 17.11
N TYR A 232 -13.28 -0.71 17.28
CA TYR A 232 -14.34 0.23 17.59
C TYR A 232 -15.19 -0.25 18.76
N ARG A 233 -15.79 0.71 19.45
CA ARG A 233 -16.80 0.46 20.48
C ARG A 233 -18.14 0.22 19.81
N GLU A 234 -18.35 -1.00 19.35
CA GLU A 234 -19.53 -1.44 18.62
C GLU A 234 -19.72 -2.95 18.75
N ASN A 235 -20.89 -3.43 18.33
CA ASN A 235 -21.16 -4.84 18.14
C ASN A 235 -21.79 -5.01 16.76
N ARG A 236 -20.95 -5.26 15.75
CA ARG A 236 -21.36 -5.27 14.35
C ARG A 236 -20.70 -6.42 13.62
N GLU A 237 -21.48 -7.22 12.92
CA GLU A 237 -20.93 -8.18 11.98
C GLU A 237 -20.73 -7.52 10.62
N TYR A 238 -19.47 -7.46 10.19
CA TYR A 238 -19.11 -7.02 8.86
C TYR A 238 -19.29 -8.19 7.88
N PRO A 239 -19.70 -7.97 6.62
CA PRO A 239 -19.93 -9.07 5.68
C PRO A 239 -18.65 -9.77 5.21
N PHE A 240 -17.49 -9.11 5.31
CA PHE A 240 -16.22 -9.58 4.75
C PHE A 240 -15.09 -9.54 5.78
N PHE A 241 -15.33 -10.13 6.95
CA PHE A 241 -14.33 -10.30 8.00
C PHE A 241 -13.60 -11.64 7.88
N GLN A 242 -12.38 -11.67 8.39
CA GLN A 242 -11.63 -12.90 8.64
C GLN A 242 -11.90 -13.37 10.08
N GLU A 243 -11.88 -12.43 11.03
CA GLU A 243 -12.06 -12.71 12.44
C GLU A 243 -12.63 -11.50 13.20
N VAL A 244 -13.39 -11.77 14.25
CA VAL A 244 -13.89 -10.76 15.19
C VAL A 244 -13.50 -11.17 16.61
N ILE A 245 -12.87 -10.26 17.33
CA ILE A 245 -12.48 -10.45 18.73
C ILE A 245 -13.15 -9.34 19.55
N ARG A 246 -13.79 -9.71 20.66
CA ARG A 246 -14.51 -8.78 21.54
C ARG A 246 -13.87 -8.75 22.92
N SER A 247 -13.98 -7.61 23.60
CA SER A 247 -13.61 -7.47 25.03
C SER A 247 -14.54 -8.23 25.95
#